data_AF-K1S9D9-F1
#
_entry.id   AF-K1S9D9-F1
#
_cell.length_a   1.000
_cell.length_b   1.000
_cell.length_c   1.000
_cell.angle_alpha   90.00
_cell.angle_beta   90.00
_cell.angle_gamma   90.00
#
_symmetry.space_group_name_H-M   'P 1'
#
loop_
_entity.id
_entity.type
_entity.pdbx_description
1 polymer ?
#
loop_
_entity_poly.entity_id
_entity_poly.type
_entity_poly.pdbx_seq_one_letter_code
_entity_poly.pdbx_strand_id
1 'polypeptide(L)'
;AVKKPEKCYELVTGGNEEYYSKITINSRSVLISGCYKNDPVTDITLQNCGTVSSTLKVNPDGTFSSVLNPSEPIGSSDRIVITLKSGARLSYLIMYDDNRYFPDNKLGKQNLSVLEKAVPTSAKSWAGYVTDELTEEGVKQTLDEVAYLADYIAGDIKEDYKKLEAIAKWVSDNIYYDRDARENSVTQSEICIKNVLKSRKTVCVGYSALFSALCEAQGLYVVNVKGTVTSDTVDYSDLADGPVNHEWCA
;
A
#
# COMPACT_ATOMS: atom_id res chain seq x y z
N ALA A 1 0.09 -42.60 12.28
CA ALA A 1 -0.17 -41.18 12.63
C ALA A 1 -1.15 -40.62 11.61
N VAL A 2 -2.26 -40.03 12.06
CA VAL A 2 -3.21 -39.36 11.17
C VAL A 2 -2.50 -38.14 10.59
N LYS A 3 -2.31 -38.08 9.27
CA LYS A 3 -1.78 -36.88 8.58
C LYS A 3 -2.74 -35.73 8.92
N LYS A 4 -2.29 -34.74 9.70
CA LYS A 4 -3.04 -33.47 9.82
C LYS A 4 -3.27 -32.96 8.38
N PRO A 5 -4.47 -32.49 8.02
CA PRO A 5 -4.69 -31.92 6.69
C PRO A 5 -3.68 -30.79 6.48
N GLU A 6 -3.02 -30.78 5.31
CA GLU A 6 -2.09 -29.72 4.93
C GLU A 6 -2.88 -28.40 4.88
N LYS A 7 -2.62 -27.49 5.84
CA LYS A 7 -3.19 -26.15 5.78
C LYS A 7 -2.52 -25.41 4.62
N CYS A 8 -3.32 -25.03 3.64
CA CYS A 8 -2.93 -24.18 2.53
C CYS A 8 -3.35 -22.74 2.85
N TYR A 9 -2.40 -21.80 2.81
CA TYR A 9 -2.67 -20.38 2.95
C TYR A 9 -2.47 -19.69 1.61
N GLU A 10 -3.37 -18.78 1.24
CA GLU A 10 -3.28 -18.02 0.00
C GLU A 10 -3.38 -16.52 0.29
N LEU A 11 -2.52 -15.75 -0.36
CA LEU A 11 -2.53 -14.30 -0.37
C LEU A 11 -2.50 -13.83 -1.82
N VAL A 12 -3.47 -12.98 -2.20
CA VAL A 12 -3.46 -12.24 -3.47
C VAL A 12 -3.29 -10.76 -3.13
N THR A 13 -2.26 -10.12 -3.69
CA THR A 13 -1.81 -8.81 -3.23
C THR A 13 -2.55 -7.64 -3.88
N GLY A 14 -3.36 -7.89 -4.91
CA GLY A 14 -4.12 -6.87 -5.62
C GLY A 14 -5.02 -7.46 -6.70
N GLY A 15 -6.01 -6.67 -7.13
CA GLY A 15 -6.91 -7.01 -8.25
C GLY A 15 -6.41 -6.52 -9.62
N ASN A 16 -5.28 -5.81 -9.66
CA ASN A 16 -4.68 -5.35 -10.90
C ASN A 16 -3.93 -6.51 -11.59
N GLU A 17 -4.45 -6.98 -12.71
CA GLU A 17 -3.88 -8.09 -13.47
C GLU A 17 -2.47 -7.81 -14.02
N GLU A 18 -2.05 -6.54 -14.10
CA GLU A 18 -0.72 -6.15 -14.55
C GLU A 18 0.32 -6.01 -13.41
N TYR A 19 -0.15 -5.93 -12.15
CA TYR A 19 0.68 -5.67 -10.96
C TYR A 19 0.14 -6.42 -9.73
N TYR A 20 0.43 -7.71 -9.63
CA TYR A 20 0.00 -8.53 -8.50
C TYR A 20 0.95 -9.70 -8.24
N SER A 21 0.87 -10.21 -7.02
CA SER A 21 1.41 -11.50 -6.61
C SER A 21 0.31 -12.36 -6.00
N LYS A 22 0.36 -13.65 -6.32
CA LYS A 22 -0.39 -14.72 -5.67
C LYS A 22 0.62 -15.62 -4.98
N ILE A 23 0.53 -15.69 -3.65
CA ILE A 23 1.43 -16.46 -2.79
C ILE A 23 0.63 -17.55 -2.10
N THR A 24 1.00 -18.80 -2.34
CA THR A 24 0.39 -19.97 -1.74
C THR A 24 1.42 -20.72 -0.89
N ILE A 25 1.11 -20.92 0.39
CA ILE A 25 1.96 -21.67 1.33
C ILE A 25 1.36 -23.06 1.51
N ASN A 26 2.10 -24.09 1.10
CA ASN A 26 1.72 -25.51 1.18
C ASN A 26 2.68 -26.25 2.12
N SER A 27 2.38 -26.20 3.43
CA SER A 27 3.23 -26.74 4.50
C SER A 27 4.68 -26.24 4.46
N ARG A 28 5.54 -26.87 3.63
CA ARG A 28 6.96 -26.55 3.50
C ARG A 28 7.33 -25.76 2.25
N SER A 29 6.53 -25.83 1.17
CA SER A 29 6.81 -25.09 -0.06
C SER A 29 5.99 -23.80 -0.15
N VAL A 30 6.55 -22.80 -0.83
CA VAL A 30 5.86 -21.54 -1.13
C VAL A 30 5.81 -21.39 -2.64
N LEU A 31 4.61 -21.40 -3.20
CA LEU A 31 4.35 -21.16 -4.60
C LEU A 31 4.01 -19.69 -4.78
N ILE A 32 4.69 -19.02 -5.70
CA ILE A 32 4.49 -17.59 -5.95
C ILE A 32 4.32 -17.42 -7.45
N SER A 33 3.31 -16.68 -7.86
CA SER A 33 3.07 -16.33 -9.26
C SER A 33 2.46 -14.94 -9.35
N GLY A 34 2.47 -14.32 -10.52
CA GLY A 34 1.86 -13.00 -10.69
C GLY A 34 2.32 -12.30 -11.96
N CYS A 35 2.14 -10.99 -12.00
CA CYS A 35 2.58 -10.13 -13.09
C CYS A 35 3.09 -8.79 -12.55
N TYR A 36 4.20 -8.31 -13.12
CA TYR A 36 4.68 -6.93 -13.01
C TYR A 36 5.14 -6.46 -14.39
N LYS A 37 4.19 -5.99 -15.21
CA LYS A 37 4.34 -5.78 -16.67
C LYS A 37 5.50 -4.85 -17.08
N ASN A 38 5.81 -3.84 -16.29
CA ASN A 38 6.86 -2.85 -16.59
C ASN A 38 8.03 -2.85 -15.60
N ASP A 39 7.95 -3.70 -14.58
CA ASP A 39 8.98 -3.82 -13.54
C ASP A 39 9.13 -5.28 -13.11
N PRO A 40 9.60 -6.15 -14.04
CA PRO A 40 9.54 -7.59 -13.84
C PRO A 40 10.34 -8.02 -12.61
N VAL A 41 9.91 -9.11 -11.98
CA VAL A 41 10.60 -9.72 -10.84
C VAL A 41 12.01 -10.15 -11.24
N THR A 42 13.00 -9.85 -10.41
CA THR A 42 14.39 -10.30 -10.60
C THR A 42 14.80 -11.36 -9.59
N ASP A 43 14.21 -11.34 -8.41
CA ASP A 43 14.54 -12.29 -7.35
C ASP A 43 13.37 -12.50 -6.39
N ILE A 44 13.31 -13.70 -5.79
CA ILE A 44 12.36 -14.00 -4.71
C ILE A 44 13.08 -14.82 -3.64
N THR A 45 13.11 -14.27 -2.43
CA THR A 45 13.86 -14.83 -1.29
C THR A 45 13.04 -14.82 -0.01
N LEU A 46 13.55 -15.52 0.99
CA LEU A 46 13.21 -15.27 2.40
C LEU A 46 14.29 -14.41 3.02
N GLN A 47 13.89 -13.47 3.88
CA GLN A 47 14.79 -12.49 4.46
C GLN A 47 15.81 -13.12 5.40
N ASN A 48 15.37 -14.04 6.28
CA ASN A 48 16.22 -14.62 7.34
C ASN A 48 16.54 -16.09 7.11
N CYS A 49 15.62 -16.87 6.53
CA CYS A 49 15.87 -18.25 6.18
C CYS A 49 16.70 -18.32 4.89
N GLY A 50 17.84 -19.01 4.92
CA GLY A 50 18.62 -19.26 3.71
C GLY A 50 17.74 -19.89 2.63
N THR A 51 17.65 -19.27 1.46
CA THR A 51 16.92 -19.85 0.33
C THR A 51 17.73 -21.03 -0.19
N VAL A 52 17.24 -22.26 -0.02
CA VAL A 52 17.97 -23.46 -0.48
C VAL A 52 17.81 -23.66 -2.00
N SER A 53 16.65 -23.30 -2.58
CA SER A 53 16.44 -23.26 -4.03
C SER A 53 15.19 -22.44 -4.41
N SER A 54 15.29 -21.72 -5.53
CA SER A 54 14.20 -20.99 -6.20
C SER A 54 14.12 -21.46 -7.65
N THR A 55 12.91 -21.56 -8.20
CA THR A 55 12.66 -21.98 -9.59
C THR A 55 12.10 -20.83 -10.43
N LEU A 56 12.46 -19.60 -10.07
CA LEU A 56 11.92 -18.38 -10.68
C LEU A 56 12.02 -18.42 -12.22
N LYS A 57 10.86 -18.28 -12.85
CA LYS A 57 10.69 -18.07 -14.29
C LYS A 57 9.92 -16.77 -14.49
N VAL A 58 10.44 -15.93 -15.38
CA VAL A 58 9.88 -14.62 -15.71
C VAL A 58 9.74 -14.54 -17.22
N ASN A 59 8.54 -14.26 -17.69
CA ASN A 59 8.23 -14.12 -19.10
C ASN A 59 8.42 -12.67 -19.57
N PRO A 60 8.60 -12.43 -20.89
CA PRO A 60 8.78 -11.08 -21.43
C PRO A 60 7.62 -10.11 -21.17
N ASP A 61 6.42 -10.62 -20.91
CA ASP A 61 5.23 -9.82 -20.58
C ASP A 61 5.14 -9.42 -19.10
N GLY A 62 6.15 -9.77 -18.30
CA GLY A 62 6.23 -9.48 -16.87
C GLY A 62 5.51 -10.51 -15.99
N THR A 63 4.87 -11.53 -16.56
CA THR A 63 4.32 -12.65 -15.78
C THR A 63 5.45 -13.50 -15.21
N PHE A 64 5.24 -14.05 -14.01
CA PHE A 64 6.25 -14.86 -13.34
C PHE A 64 5.66 -16.00 -12.53
N SER A 65 6.50 -17.00 -12.25
CA SER A 65 6.21 -18.09 -11.33
C SER A 65 7.48 -18.55 -10.63
N SER A 66 7.39 -18.95 -9.36
CA SER A 66 8.47 -19.55 -8.60
C SER A 66 7.92 -20.51 -7.56
N VAL A 67 8.69 -21.56 -7.28
CA VAL A 67 8.53 -22.41 -6.10
C VAL A 67 9.77 -22.22 -5.23
N LEU A 68 9.54 -21.81 -3.98
CA LEU A 68 10.55 -21.74 -2.93
C LEU A 68 10.45 -22.98 -2.05
N ASN A 69 11.60 -23.60 -1.78
CA ASN A 69 11.75 -24.69 -0.83
C ASN A 69 12.66 -24.24 0.33
N PRO A 70 12.13 -23.49 1.30
CA PRO A 70 12.90 -23.01 2.43
C PRO A 70 13.45 -24.12 3.31
N SER A 71 14.64 -23.91 3.87
CA SER A 71 15.16 -24.74 4.97
C SER A 71 14.27 -24.64 6.21
N GLU A 72 14.60 -25.40 7.26
CA GLU A 72 13.91 -25.27 8.54
C GLU A 72 13.94 -23.81 9.03
N PRO A 73 12.82 -23.31 9.58
CA PRO A 73 12.71 -21.91 9.99
C PRO A 73 13.67 -21.57 11.12
N ILE A 74 14.13 -20.32 11.13
CA ILE A 74 14.93 -19.73 12.22
C ILE A 74 14.04 -18.69 12.91
N GLY A 75 13.80 -18.85 14.22
CA GLY A 75 12.92 -17.96 14.98
C GLY A 75 11.43 -18.24 14.78
N SER A 76 10.58 -17.24 15.09
CA SER A 76 9.11 -17.34 15.07
C SER A 76 8.45 -16.69 13.84
N SER A 77 9.22 -15.98 13.02
CA SER A 77 8.72 -15.30 11.81
C SER A 77 9.81 -15.09 10.77
N ASP A 78 9.40 -14.79 9.54
CA ASP A 78 10.27 -14.40 8.43
C ASP A 78 9.48 -13.56 7.42
N ARG A 79 10.13 -13.09 6.37
CA ARG A 79 9.51 -12.30 5.30
C ARG A 79 9.83 -12.89 3.94
N ILE A 80 8.79 -13.13 3.15
CA ILE A 80 8.94 -13.37 1.71
C ILE A 80 9.24 -12.02 1.08
N VAL A 81 10.32 -11.94 0.31
CA VAL A 81 10.76 -10.73 -0.37
C VAL A 81 10.76 -10.96 -1.87
N ILE A 82 9.94 -10.20 -2.60
CA ILE A 82 9.95 -10.14 -4.07
C ILE A 82 10.70 -8.87 -4.47
N THR A 83 11.80 -9.03 -5.19
CA THR A 83 12.60 -7.92 -5.69
C THR A 83 12.28 -7.68 -7.16
N LEU A 84 11.94 -6.44 -7.49
CA LEU A 84 11.63 -6.01 -8.86
C LEU A 84 12.87 -5.44 -9.54
N LYS A 85 12.83 -5.32 -10.87
CA LYS A 85 13.93 -4.80 -11.70
C LYS A 85 14.38 -3.38 -11.31
N SER A 86 13.46 -2.54 -10.85
CA SER A 86 13.74 -1.20 -10.31
C SER A 86 14.55 -1.20 -9.01
N GLY A 87 14.67 -2.35 -8.36
CA GLY A 87 15.19 -2.49 -7.00
C GLY A 87 14.13 -2.36 -5.91
N ALA A 88 12.87 -2.11 -6.27
CA ALA A 88 11.77 -2.15 -5.31
C ALA A 88 11.64 -3.54 -4.67
N ARG A 89 11.33 -3.57 -3.37
CA ARG A 89 11.23 -4.80 -2.58
C ARG A 89 9.86 -4.88 -1.93
N LEU A 90 9.08 -5.87 -2.33
CA LEU A 90 7.77 -6.19 -1.75
C LEU A 90 7.98 -7.25 -0.67
N SER A 91 7.53 -6.98 0.56
CA SER A 91 7.81 -7.81 1.73
C SER A 91 6.52 -8.29 2.39
N TYR A 92 6.39 -9.60 2.57
CA TYR A 92 5.21 -10.23 3.17
C TYR A 92 5.60 -11.04 4.41
N LEU A 93 5.06 -10.66 5.56
CA LEU A 93 5.32 -11.34 6.83
C LEU A 93 4.70 -12.74 6.82
N ILE A 94 5.49 -13.72 7.23
CA ILE A 94 5.04 -15.08 7.55
C ILE A 94 5.44 -15.43 8.98
N MET A 95 4.61 -16.22 9.66
CA MET A 95 4.87 -16.73 11.00
C MET A 95 4.97 -18.25 11.00
N TYR A 96 5.57 -18.78 12.07
CA TYR A 96 5.83 -20.21 12.24
C TYR A 96 5.09 -20.77 13.47
N ASP A 97 4.36 -21.87 13.26
CA ASP A 97 3.90 -22.77 14.31
C ASP A 97 4.48 -24.19 14.07
N ASP A 98 3.66 -25.16 13.69
CA ASP A 98 4.05 -26.43 13.06
C ASP A 98 4.24 -26.28 11.53
N ASN A 99 3.75 -25.19 10.93
CA ASN A 99 3.80 -24.84 9.51
C ASN A 99 4.10 -23.33 9.33
N ARG A 100 4.18 -22.89 8.07
CA ARG A 100 4.25 -21.47 7.69
C ARG A 100 2.86 -20.93 7.41
N TYR A 101 2.58 -19.68 7.78
CA TYR A 101 1.29 -19.04 7.51
C TYR A 101 1.40 -17.51 7.43
N PHE A 102 0.44 -16.88 6.76
CA PHE A 102 0.23 -15.43 6.86
C PHE A 102 -0.48 -15.11 8.17
N PRO A 103 0.09 -14.27 9.05
CA PRO A 103 -0.55 -13.95 10.30
C PRO A 103 -1.83 -13.15 10.07
N ASP A 104 -2.82 -13.40 10.92
CA ASP A 104 -4.07 -12.65 10.97
C ASP A 104 -4.26 -12.17 12.41
N ASN A 105 -3.99 -10.87 12.62
CA ASN A 105 -4.13 -10.21 13.91
C ASN A 105 -5.59 -9.90 14.28
N LYS A 106 -6.56 -10.32 13.44
CA LYS A 106 -8.01 -10.14 13.62
C LYS A 106 -8.45 -8.67 13.70
N LEU A 107 -7.58 -7.73 13.34
CA LEU A 107 -7.91 -6.30 13.31
C LEU A 107 -8.92 -5.95 12.22
N GLY A 108 -9.13 -6.82 11.21
CA GLY A 108 -10.08 -6.57 10.13
C GLY A 108 -11.49 -6.22 10.61
N LYS A 109 -11.99 -6.85 11.68
CA LYS A 109 -13.31 -6.49 12.26
C LYS A 109 -13.32 -5.13 12.94
N GLN A 110 -12.23 -4.77 13.61
CA GLN A 110 -12.09 -3.48 14.27
C GLN A 110 -11.96 -2.37 13.21
N ASN A 111 -11.11 -2.56 12.21
CA ASN A 111 -10.93 -1.65 11.07
C ASN A 111 -12.23 -1.42 10.31
N LEU A 112 -12.99 -2.48 10.02
CA LEU A 112 -14.30 -2.35 9.37
C LEU A 112 -15.26 -1.53 10.23
N SER A 113 -15.32 -1.78 11.54
CA SER A 113 -16.18 -1.00 12.44
C SER A 113 -15.78 0.47 12.53
N VAL A 114 -14.50 0.81 12.35
CA VAL A 114 -14.03 2.21 12.26
C VAL A 114 -14.53 2.85 10.97
N LEU A 115 -14.40 2.15 9.83
CA LEU A 115 -14.85 2.64 8.53
C LEU A 115 -16.37 2.86 8.49
N GLU A 116 -17.16 1.93 9.03
CA GLU A 116 -18.62 2.04 9.11
C GLU A 116 -19.10 3.22 9.97
N LYS A 117 -18.24 3.74 10.86
CA LYS A 117 -18.51 4.89 11.72
C LYS A 117 -17.85 6.17 11.22
N ALA A 118 -17.22 6.14 10.05
CA ALA A 118 -16.60 7.33 9.47
C ALA A 118 -17.65 8.41 9.25
N VAL A 119 -17.32 9.64 9.63
CA VAL A 119 -18.16 10.81 9.43
C VAL A 119 -17.40 11.84 8.59
N PRO A 120 -18.10 12.66 7.79
CA PRO A 120 -17.45 13.73 7.05
C PRO A 120 -16.66 14.65 7.98
N THR A 121 -15.44 14.98 7.56
CA THR A 121 -14.62 15.96 8.27
C THR A 121 -15.25 17.36 8.13
N SER A 122 -15.08 18.22 9.14
CA SER A 122 -15.59 19.59 9.06
C SER A 122 -14.96 20.36 7.90
N ALA A 123 -15.71 21.25 7.24
CA ALA A 123 -15.18 22.06 6.13
C ALA A 123 -13.91 22.83 6.52
N LYS A 124 -13.83 23.33 7.77
CA LYS A 124 -12.64 24.03 8.29
C LYS A 124 -11.43 23.11 8.40
N SER A 125 -11.63 21.88 8.90
CA SER A 125 -10.56 20.89 9.00
C SER A 125 -10.10 20.44 7.61
N TRP A 126 -11.02 20.28 6.67
CA TRP A 126 -10.70 19.95 5.29
C TRP A 126 -9.92 21.07 4.58
N ALA A 127 -10.31 22.33 4.79
CA ALA A 127 -9.63 23.49 4.21
C ALA A 127 -8.13 23.52 4.53
N GLY A 128 -7.71 23.04 5.70
CA GLY A 128 -6.29 22.91 6.04
C GLY A 128 -5.53 21.94 5.14
N TYR A 129 -6.15 20.81 4.77
CA TYR A 129 -5.56 19.89 3.80
C TYR A 129 -5.51 20.47 2.39
N VAL A 130 -6.40 21.42 2.06
CA VAL A 130 -6.43 22.05 0.73
C VAL A 130 -5.32 23.11 0.60
N THR A 131 -5.25 24.05 1.55
CA THR A 131 -4.34 25.21 1.46
C THR A 131 -3.91 25.69 2.84
N ASP A 132 -2.67 26.19 2.95
CA ASP A 132 -2.13 26.78 4.19
C ASP A 132 -2.61 28.22 4.42
N GLU A 133 -3.21 28.87 3.43
CA GLU A 133 -3.78 30.22 3.53
C GLU A 133 -5.14 30.25 4.22
N LEU A 134 -5.88 29.14 4.20
CA LEU A 134 -7.21 28.98 4.79
C LEU A 134 -8.25 30.03 4.35
N THR A 135 -8.07 30.67 3.19
CA THR A 135 -9.03 31.61 2.61
C THR A 135 -10.01 30.88 1.69
N GLU A 136 -11.25 31.37 1.58
CA GLU A 136 -12.25 30.80 0.67
C GLU A 136 -11.76 30.79 -0.79
N GLU A 137 -11.10 31.87 -1.22
CA GLU A 137 -10.52 31.97 -2.55
C GLU A 137 -9.40 30.95 -2.78
N GLY A 138 -8.48 30.81 -1.83
CA GLY A 138 -7.38 29.84 -1.92
C GLY A 138 -7.87 28.40 -1.94
N VAL A 139 -8.90 28.08 -1.14
CA VAL A 139 -9.56 26.77 -1.16
C VAL A 139 -10.20 26.53 -2.52
N LYS A 140 -10.99 27.49 -3.02
CA LYS A 140 -11.66 27.37 -4.32
C LYS A 140 -10.67 27.17 -5.46
N GLN A 141 -9.64 28.01 -5.57
CA GLN A 141 -8.65 27.91 -6.64
C GLN A 141 -7.93 26.56 -6.63
N THR A 142 -7.56 26.07 -5.45
CA THR A 142 -6.89 24.77 -5.31
C THR A 142 -7.82 23.62 -5.70
N LEU A 143 -9.09 23.66 -5.30
CA LEU A 143 -10.06 22.62 -5.67
C LEU A 143 -10.41 22.66 -7.17
N ASP A 144 -10.45 23.84 -7.80
CA ASP A 144 -10.61 23.97 -9.25
C ASP A 144 -9.42 23.33 -10.00
N GLU A 145 -8.19 23.51 -9.51
CA GLU A 145 -6.98 22.86 -10.07
C GLU A 145 -7.03 21.33 -9.89
N VAL A 146 -7.45 20.85 -8.71
CA VAL A 146 -7.67 19.42 -8.46
C VAL A 146 -8.70 18.85 -9.42
N ALA A 147 -9.83 19.54 -9.62
CA ALA A 147 -10.88 19.07 -10.51
C ALA A 147 -10.40 18.96 -11.96
N TYR A 148 -9.69 19.98 -12.46
CA TYR A 148 -9.08 19.96 -13.78
C TYR A 148 -8.09 18.80 -13.94
N LEU A 149 -7.23 18.58 -12.93
CA LEU A 149 -6.26 17.50 -12.95
C LEU A 149 -6.92 16.12 -12.89
N ALA A 150 -7.96 15.97 -12.06
CA ALA A 150 -8.68 14.70 -11.94
C ALA A 150 -9.37 14.33 -13.25
N ASP A 151 -9.96 15.31 -13.95
CA ASP A 151 -10.55 15.15 -15.28
C ASP A 151 -9.50 14.76 -16.32
N TYR A 152 -8.34 15.43 -16.30
CA TYR A 152 -7.20 15.07 -17.16
C TYR A 152 -6.72 13.62 -16.95
N ILE A 153 -6.73 13.13 -15.71
CA ILE A 153 -6.26 11.76 -15.39
C ILE A 153 -7.31 10.70 -15.75
N ALA A 154 -8.58 10.96 -15.46
CA ALA A 154 -9.60 9.91 -15.37
C ALA A 154 -10.97 10.25 -15.99
N GLY A 155 -11.15 11.43 -16.59
CA GLY A 155 -12.46 11.91 -17.09
C GLY A 155 -13.09 11.01 -18.16
N ASP A 156 -12.27 10.36 -19.00
CA ASP A 156 -12.73 9.42 -20.03
C ASP A 156 -12.89 7.96 -19.53
N ILE A 157 -12.47 7.67 -18.30
CA ILE A 157 -12.52 6.33 -17.72
C ILE A 157 -13.89 6.08 -17.11
N LYS A 158 -14.56 5.00 -17.51
CA LYS A 158 -15.93 4.69 -17.04
C LYS A 158 -15.99 3.85 -15.78
N GLU A 159 -15.01 2.97 -15.60
CA GLU A 159 -14.99 2.03 -14.48
C GLU A 159 -14.30 2.65 -13.26
N ASP A 160 -14.99 2.70 -12.13
CA ASP A 160 -14.49 3.33 -10.90
C ASP A 160 -13.15 2.75 -10.43
N TYR A 161 -12.97 1.44 -10.52
CA TYR A 161 -11.69 0.81 -10.18
C TYR A 161 -10.55 1.30 -11.09
N LYS A 162 -10.81 1.45 -12.39
CA LYS A 162 -9.82 1.96 -13.34
C LYS A 162 -9.51 3.44 -13.11
N LYS A 163 -10.47 4.23 -12.66
CA LYS A 163 -10.24 5.61 -12.21
C LYS A 163 -9.30 5.63 -10.99
N LEU A 164 -9.60 4.82 -9.97
CA LEU A 164 -8.76 4.70 -8.76
C LEU A 164 -7.33 4.30 -9.12
N GLU A 165 -7.15 3.31 -10.00
CA GLU A 165 -5.82 2.87 -10.47
C GLU A 165 -5.07 4.00 -11.19
N ALA A 166 -5.73 4.72 -12.10
CA ALA A 166 -5.12 5.83 -12.84
C ALA A 166 -4.69 6.98 -11.92
N ILE A 167 -5.54 7.35 -10.96
CA ILE A 167 -5.25 8.39 -9.97
C ILE A 167 -4.11 7.96 -9.04
N ALA A 168 -4.17 6.74 -8.49
CA ALA A 168 -3.11 6.21 -7.62
C ALA A 168 -1.76 6.16 -8.34
N LYS A 169 -1.76 5.73 -9.60
CA LYS A 169 -0.57 5.72 -10.44
C LYS A 169 -0.04 7.13 -10.68
N TRP A 170 -0.90 8.07 -11.07
CA TRP A 170 -0.47 9.45 -11.32
C TRP A 170 0.15 10.07 -10.07
N VAL A 171 -0.48 9.93 -8.90
CA VAL A 171 0.06 10.47 -7.64
C VAL A 171 1.42 9.84 -7.33
N SER A 172 1.55 8.53 -7.48
CA SER A 172 2.80 7.81 -7.17
C SER A 172 3.94 8.13 -8.14
N ASP A 173 3.63 8.37 -9.42
CA ASP A 173 4.62 8.71 -10.44
C ASP A 173 5.06 10.19 -10.37
N ASN A 174 4.22 11.08 -9.85
CA ASN A 174 4.43 12.52 -9.93
C ASN A 174 4.75 13.20 -8.60
N ILE A 175 4.53 12.53 -7.46
CA ILE A 175 4.79 13.08 -6.14
C ILE A 175 5.89 12.24 -5.48
N TYR A 176 6.91 12.91 -4.95
CA TYR A 176 8.02 12.29 -4.23
C TYR A 176 7.76 12.21 -2.73
N TYR A 177 8.21 11.12 -2.09
CA TYR A 177 8.02 10.93 -0.67
C TYR A 177 9.08 11.67 0.15
N ASP A 178 8.65 12.64 0.96
CA ASP A 178 9.51 13.50 1.77
C ASP A 178 10.02 12.79 3.02
N ARG A 179 11.10 12.03 2.87
CA ARG A 179 11.74 11.33 3.99
C ARG A 179 12.34 12.30 5.01
N ASP A 180 12.83 13.44 4.55
CA ASP A 180 13.44 14.45 5.42
C ASP A 180 12.39 15.08 6.34
N ALA A 181 11.23 15.47 5.80
CA ALA A 181 10.12 15.99 6.61
C ALA A 181 9.61 14.92 7.60
N ARG A 182 9.47 13.66 7.14
CA ARG A 182 9.08 12.53 8.00
C ARG A 182 10.02 12.36 9.21
N GLU A 183 11.32 12.55 9.03
CA GLU A 183 12.33 12.34 10.07
C GLU A 183 12.52 13.54 10.99
N ASN A 184 12.35 14.76 10.47
CA ASN A 184 12.63 15.97 11.23
C ASN A 184 11.36 16.58 11.85
N SER A 185 10.39 16.92 11.03
CA SER A 185 9.10 17.49 11.44
C SER A 185 8.22 17.68 10.21
N VAL A 186 6.94 17.35 10.33
CA VAL A 186 5.94 17.59 9.28
C VAL A 186 5.12 18.82 9.64
N THR A 187 5.05 19.76 8.70
CA THR A 187 4.33 21.04 8.81
C THR A 187 3.10 21.05 7.92
N GLN A 188 2.17 21.97 8.20
CA GLN A 188 0.96 22.14 7.38
C GLN A 188 1.29 22.47 5.91
N SER A 189 2.35 23.25 5.69
CA SER A 189 2.77 23.68 4.35
C SER A 189 3.30 22.53 3.50
N GLU A 190 3.85 21.47 4.11
CA GLU A 190 4.34 20.27 3.41
C GLU A 190 3.22 19.29 3.04
N ILE A 191 2.05 19.39 3.67
CA ILE A 191 0.96 18.43 3.49
C ILE A 191 -0.26 19.00 2.76
N CYS A 192 -0.39 20.32 2.62
CA CYS A 192 -1.55 20.90 1.94
C CYS A 192 -1.45 20.76 0.42
N ILE A 193 -2.56 20.39 -0.22
CA ILE A 193 -2.65 20.00 -1.64
C ILE A 193 -2.04 21.06 -2.55
N LYS A 194 -2.33 22.34 -2.31
CA LYS A 194 -1.77 23.46 -3.08
C LYS A 194 -0.25 23.39 -3.18
N ASN A 195 0.42 23.17 -2.05
CA ASN A 195 1.87 23.12 -2.01
C ASN A 195 2.41 21.79 -2.50
N VAL A 196 1.70 20.68 -2.27
CA VAL A 196 2.06 19.37 -2.83
C VAL A 196 2.05 19.39 -4.36
N LEU A 197 1.04 19.98 -4.99
CA LEU A 197 0.97 20.12 -6.46
C LEU A 197 2.11 20.98 -7.01
N LYS A 198 2.55 21.99 -6.25
CA LYS A 198 3.66 22.88 -6.61
C LYS A 198 5.04 22.24 -6.39
N SER A 199 5.26 21.63 -5.23
CA SER A 199 6.55 21.07 -4.81
C SER A 199 6.81 19.68 -5.37
N ARG A 200 5.74 18.96 -5.74
CA ARG A 200 5.76 17.55 -6.14
C ARG A 200 6.37 16.66 -5.07
N LYS A 201 6.16 17.00 -3.80
CA LYS A 201 6.76 16.30 -2.66
C LYS A 201 5.91 16.42 -1.40
N THR A 202 5.69 15.32 -0.68
CA THR A 202 4.96 15.30 0.60
C THR A 202 5.15 13.97 1.38
N VAL A 203 4.46 13.80 2.51
CA VAL A 203 4.42 12.56 3.33
C VAL A 203 3.04 11.90 3.28
N CYS A 204 2.86 10.76 3.96
CA CYS A 204 1.63 9.95 3.96
C CYS A 204 0.31 10.74 4.03
N VAL A 205 0.24 11.77 4.88
CA VAL A 205 -0.94 12.63 5.03
C VAL A 205 -1.25 13.43 3.76
N GLY A 206 -0.24 14.10 3.18
CA GLY A 206 -0.43 14.87 1.94
C GLY A 206 -0.69 13.98 0.72
N TYR A 207 -0.09 12.79 0.68
CA TYR A 207 -0.42 11.77 -0.33
C TYR A 207 -1.89 11.37 -0.26
N SER A 208 -2.37 11.06 0.96
CA SER A 208 -3.76 10.65 1.18
C SER A 208 -4.72 11.78 0.85
N ALA A 209 -4.42 13.02 1.26
CA ALA A 209 -5.25 14.19 0.96
C ALA A 209 -5.33 14.50 -0.55
N LEU A 210 -4.20 14.45 -1.27
CA LEU A 210 -4.21 14.67 -2.72
C LEU A 210 -4.96 13.56 -3.45
N PHE A 211 -4.69 12.29 -3.10
CA PHE A 211 -5.39 11.16 -3.69
C PHE A 211 -6.89 11.26 -3.46
N SER A 212 -7.33 11.57 -2.23
CA SER A 212 -8.75 11.65 -1.92
C SER A 212 -9.44 12.81 -2.62
N ALA A 213 -8.81 13.99 -2.69
CA ALA A 213 -9.38 15.13 -3.41
C ALA A 213 -9.55 14.85 -4.92
N LEU A 214 -8.58 14.16 -5.54
CA LEU A 214 -8.68 13.73 -6.94
C LEU A 214 -9.81 12.69 -7.14
N CYS A 215 -9.95 11.75 -6.21
CA CYS A 215 -11.01 10.74 -6.25
C CYS A 215 -12.40 11.39 -6.10
N GLU A 216 -12.58 12.26 -5.12
CA GLU A 216 -13.83 12.98 -4.89
C GLU A 216 -14.23 13.84 -6.10
N ALA A 217 -13.27 14.49 -6.74
CA ALA A 217 -13.50 15.25 -7.98
C ALA A 217 -13.98 14.38 -9.16
N GLN A 218 -13.75 13.06 -9.11
CA GLN A 218 -14.23 12.08 -10.09
C GLN A 218 -15.50 11.33 -9.63
N GLY A 219 -16.10 11.75 -8.51
CA GLY A 219 -17.29 11.16 -7.94
C GLY A 219 -17.04 9.85 -7.19
N LEU A 220 -15.79 9.56 -6.83
CA LEU A 220 -15.42 8.36 -6.09
C LEU A 220 -15.47 8.64 -4.58
N TYR A 221 -16.13 7.76 -3.85
CA TYR A 221 -16.14 7.82 -2.38
C TYR A 221 -14.89 7.14 -1.83
N VAL A 222 -14.12 7.88 -1.04
CA VAL A 222 -12.91 7.40 -0.36
C VAL A 222 -12.86 7.98 1.05
N VAL A 223 -12.19 7.28 1.97
CA VAL A 223 -12.04 7.70 3.36
C VAL A 223 -10.56 7.78 3.72
N ASN A 224 -10.11 8.92 4.23
CA ASN A 224 -8.78 9.05 4.83
C ASN A 224 -8.79 8.38 6.21
N VAL A 225 -7.89 7.41 6.40
CA VAL A 225 -7.75 6.62 7.62
C VAL A 225 -6.36 6.87 8.20
N LYS A 226 -6.34 7.28 9.46
CA LYS A 226 -5.12 7.38 10.26
C LYS A 226 -4.96 6.14 11.12
N GLY A 227 -3.76 5.60 11.18
CA GLY A 227 -3.49 4.44 12.01
C GLY A 227 -2.02 4.09 12.12
N THR A 228 -1.79 2.84 12.48
CA THR A 228 -0.47 2.30 12.83
C THR A 228 0.00 1.36 11.73
N VAL A 229 1.24 1.56 11.25
CA VAL A 229 1.95 0.61 10.39
C VAL A 229 3.21 0.11 11.06
N THR A 230 3.66 -1.09 10.66
CA THR A 230 4.93 -1.65 11.14
C THR A 230 6.11 -0.76 10.75
N SER A 231 7.06 -0.57 11.65
CA SER A 231 8.28 0.20 11.45
C SER A 231 9.42 -0.40 12.28
N ASP A 232 10.59 0.24 12.28
CA ASP A 232 11.72 -0.16 13.14
C ASP A 232 11.39 -0.10 14.64
N THR A 233 10.30 0.57 15.03
CA THR A 233 9.87 0.75 16.43
C THR A 233 8.48 0.20 16.71
N VAL A 234 7.80 -0.36 15.72
CA VAL A 234 6.43 -0.89 15.87
C VAL A 234 6.38 -2.27 15.23
N ASP A 235 6.29 -3.28 16.09
CA ASP A 235 6.17 -4.67 15.67
C ASP A 235 4.73 -5.01 15.26
N TYR A 236 4.59 -6.13 14.55
CA TYR A 236 3.28 -6.62 14.10
C TYR A 236 2.30 -6.88 15.27
N SER A 237 2.80 -7.31 16.43
CA SER A 237 2.00 -7.53 17.64
C SER A 237 1.40 -6.26 18.20
N ASP A 238 2.01 -5.11 17.90
CA ASP A 238 1.70 -3.83 18.56
C ASP A 238 0.76 -2.98 17.70
N LEU A 239 0.34 -3.46 16.52
CA LEU A 239 -0.50 -2.71 15.59
C LEU A 239 -1.84 -2.26 16.18
N ALA A 240 -2.40 -3.03 17.12
CA ALA A 240 -3.69 -2.72 17.75
C ALA A 240 -3.66 -1.45 18.61
N ASP A 241 -2.56 -1.26 19.34
CA ASP A 241 -2.39 -0.21 20.36
C ASP A 241 -1.23 0.75 20.05
N GLY A 242 -0.63 0.60 18.87
CA GLY A 242 0.53 1.37 18.47
C GLY A 242 0.21 2.83 18.13
N PRO A 243 1.25 3.66 17.95
CA PRO A 243 1.08 5.07 17.66
C PRO A 243 0.49 5.29 16.26
N VAL A 244 -0.36 6.30 16.13
CA VAL A 244 -0.79 6.81 14.82
C VAL A 244 0.43 7.40 14.11
N ASN A 245 1.00 6.63 13.19
CA ASN A 245 2.25 6.95 12.49
C ASN A 245 2.09 6.97 10.96
N HIS A 246 0.88 6.69 10.45
CA HIS A 246 0.60 6.66 9.02
C HIS A 246 -0.84 7.07 8.70
N GLU A 247 -1.04 7.46 7.44
CA GLU A 247 -2.34 7.76 6.87
C GLU A 247 -2.43 7.13 5.47
N TRP A 248 -3.59 6.58 5.14
CA TRP A 248 -3.92 6.00 3.84
C TRP A 248 -5.38 6.26 3.49
N CYS A 249 -5.77 5.97 2.24
CA CYS A 249 -7.16 5.99 1.83
C CYS A 249 -7.74 4.58 1.78
N ALA A 250 -9.03 4.47 2.12
CA ALA A 250 -9.84 3.26 2.03
C ALA A 250 -11.08 3.49 1.16
#